data_AF-A0A7K7XTP5-F1
#
_entry.id   AF-A0A7K7XTP5-F1
#
_cell.length_a   1.000
_cell.length_b   1.000
_cell.length_c   1.000
_cell.angle_alpha   90.00
_cell.angle_beta   90.00
_cell.angle_gamma   90.00
#
_symmetry.space_group_name_H-M   'P 1'
#
loop_
_entity.id
_entity.type
_entity.pdbx_description
1 polymer ?
#
loop_
_entity_poly.entity_id
_entity_poly.type
_entity_poly.pdbx_seq_one_letter_code
_entity_poly.pdbx_strand_id
1 'polypeptide(L)'
;GQTGKLMYVMHNSEYPLSCFALFENGPCLVADANFDTLMVKLKGFFQNAKANKIESRGTRYQYCDFLVKLGTVTMGPSARGISVEVEYCPCVIANDCWNLLMEFMQSFMGSHTPGIPSVFGSKHDSAYSPGDTMVQYMELFNKIRKQQQVPVAGIR
;
A
#
# COMPACT_ATOMS: atom_id res chain seq x y z
N GLY A 1 8.08 -26.73 -10.52
CA GLY A 1 8.49 -25.33 -10.26
C GLY A 1 7.69 -24.83 -9.09
N GLN A 2 8.31 -24.09 -8.17
CA GLN A 2 7.60 -23.53 -7.01
C GLN A 2 6.37 -22.72 -7.48
N THR A 3 5.27 -22.83 -6.74
CA THR A 3 4.07 -22.01 -6.88
C THR A 3 4.47 -20.54 -7.04
N GLY A 4 4.12 -19.92 -8.17
CA GLY A 4 4.72 -18.65 -8.60
C GLY A 4 4.53 -17.54 -7.57
N LYS A 5 5.63 -17.09 -6.95
CA LYS A 5 5.63 -15.90 -6.10
C LYS A 5 5.45 -14.66 -6.97
N LEU A 6 4.46 -13.83 -6.65
CA LEU A 6 4.26 -12.55 -7.32
C LEU A 6 5.26 -11.52 -6.77
N MET A 7 5.80 -10.71 -7.67
CA MET A 7 6.54 -9.49 -7.33
C MET A 7 5.72 -8.28 -7.75
N TYR A 8 5.54 -7.34 -6.84
CA TYR A 8 4.85 -6.08 -7.07
C TYR A 8 5.89 -4.98 -7.19
N VAL A 9 5.92 -4.28 -8.33
CA VAL A 9 6.69 -3.04 -8.48
C VAL A 9 5.72 -1.89 -8.26
N MET A 10 5.95 -1.13 -7.19
CA MET A 10 5.08 -0.04 -6.74
C MET A 10 5.78 1.31 -6.89
N HIS A 11 5.01 2.31 -7.28
CA HIS A 11 5.46 3.68 -7.47
C HIS A 11 4.68 4.61 -6.57
N ASN A 12 5.36 5.57 -5.95
CA ASN A 12 4.77 6.56 -5.06
C ASN A 12 5.17 7.96 -5.53
N SER A 13 4.20 8.87 -5.64
CA SER A 13 4.44 10.25 -6.09
C SER A 13 5.29 11.07 -5.10
N GLU A 14 5.32 10.68 -3.82
CA GLU A 14 6.24 11.27 -2.82
C GLU A 14 7.70 10.84 -3.04
N TYR A 15 7.93 9.75 -3.77
CA TYR A 15 9.26 9.18 -4.07
C TYR A 15 9.42 8.96 -5.58
N PRO A 16 9.35 10.02 -6.41
CA PRO A 16 9.23 9.89 -7.87
C PRO A 16 10.45 9.27 -8.56
N LEU A 17 11.60 9.26 -7.89
CA LEU A 17 12.85 8.69 -8.41
C LEU A 17 13.08 7.23 -7.98
N SER A 18 12.19 6.69 -7.15
CA SER A 18 12.30 5.35 -6.59
C SER A 18 11.10 4.49 -6.94
N CYS A 19 11.31 3.19 -7.06
CA CYS A 19 10.25 2.19 -7.02
C CYS A 19 10.51 1.20 -5.89
N PHE A 20 9.43 0.58 -5.43
CA PHE A 20 9.44 -0.39 -4.34
C PHE A 20 9.07 -1.76 -4.91
N ALA A 21 10.01 -2.70 -4.89
CA ALA A 21 9.79 -4.08 -5.31
C ALA A 21 9.49 -4.94 -4.07
N LEU A 22 8.29 -5.52 -4.05
CA LEU A 22 7.77 -6.31 -2.92
C LEU A 22 7.43 -7.72 -3.38
N PHE A 23 7.85 -8.72 -2.61
CA PHE A 23 7.33 -10.08 -2.71
C PHE A 23 6.33 -10.32 -1.58
N GLU A 24 5.36 -11.21 -1.80
CA GLU A 24 4.50 -11.67 -0.70
C GLU A 24 5.34 -12.29 0.41
N ASN A 25 5.22 -11.75 1.63
CA ASN A 25 6.00 -12.13 2.82
C ASN A 25 7.53 -11.97 2.66
N GLY A 26 7.99 -11.18 1.67
CA GLY A 26 9.40 -10.87 1.45
C GLY A 26 9.78 -9.47 1.92
N PRO A 27 11.07 -9.11 1.85
CA PRO A 27 11.52 -7.75 2.13
C PRO A 27 10.99 -6.78 1.07
N CYS A 28 10.84 -5.51 1.47
CA CYS A 28 10.70 -4.40 0.53
C CYS A 28 12.08 -3.99 0.02
N LEU A 29 12.29 -4.10 -1.29
CA LEU A 29 13.50 -3.63 -1.96
C LEU A 29 13.23 -2.27 -2.60
N VAL A 30 14.11 -1.30 -2.38
CA VAL A 30 14.04 0.01 -3.01
C VAL A 30 15.03 0.06 -4.15
N ALA A 31 14.56 0.44 -5.33
CA ALA A 31 15.37 0.61 -6.53
C ALA A 31 15.06 1.95 -7.21
N ASP A 32 15.91 2.36 -8.15
CA ASP A 32 15.64 3.55 -8.95
C ASP A 32 14.51 3.30 -9.97
N ALA A 33 13.91 4.37 -10.47
CA ALA A 33 12.80 4.30 -11.42
C ALA A 33 13.14 3.55 -12.74
N ASN A 34 14.42 3.38 -13.11
CA ASN A 34 14.79 2.59 -14.29
C ASN A 34 14.70 1.08 -14.06
N PHE A 35 14.38 0.63 -12.84
CA PHE A 35 14.12 -0.78 -12.55
C PHE A 35 13.03 -1.37 -13.45
N ASP A 36 12.01 -0.59 -13.85
CA ASP A 36 11.00 -1.02 -14.83
C ASP A 36 11.62 -1.43 -16.17
N THR A 37 12.65 -0.71 -16.62
CA THR A 37 13.40 -1.02 -17.85
C THR A 37 14.21 -2.31 -17.67
N LEU A 38 14.78 -2.53 -16.48
CA LEU A 38 15.46 -3.79 -16.16
C LEU A 38 14.47 -4.96 -16.20
N MET A 39 13.26 -4.80 -15.66
CA MET A 39 12.23 -5.84 -15.65
C MET A 39 11.83 -6.29 -17.06
N VAL A 40 11.83 -5.37 -18.04
CA VAL A 40 11.61 -5.71 -19.45
C VAL A 40 12.71 -6.61 -20.01
N LYS A 41 13.95 -6.48 -19.54
CA LYS A 41 15.09 -7.34 -19.94
C LYS A 41 15.07 -8.69 -19.23
N LEU A 42 14.42 -8.80 -18.07
CA LEU A 42 14.31 -10.02 -17.27
C LEU A 42 13.06 -10.88 -17.60
N LYS A 43 12.43 -10.68 -18.77
CA LYS A 43 11.21 -11.41 -19.19
C LYS A 43 11.35 -12.94 -19.23
N GLY A 44 12.58 -13.46 -19.30
CA GLY A 44 12.84 -14.91 -19.19
C GLY A 44 12.66 -15.47 -17.77
N PHE A 45 12.70 -14.62 -16.75
CA PHE A 45 12.57 -14.98 -15.33
C PHE A 45 11.26 -14.49 -14.73
N PHE A 46 10.78 -13.32 -15.18
CA PHE A 46 9.54 -12.71 -14.70
C PHE A 46 8.52 -12.62 -15.81
N GLN A 47 7.37 -13.24 -15.59
CA GLN A 47 6.21 -13.08 -16.45
C GLN A 47 5.31 -11.98 -15.90
N ASN A 48 4.99 -10.98 -16.72
CA ASN A 48 3.99 -9.98 -16.35
C ASN A 48 2.66 -10.67 -16.08
N ALA A 49 2.17 -10.54 -14.86
CA ALA A 49 0.83 -11.00 -14.51
C ALA A 49 -0.19 -10.23 -15.35
N LYS A 50 -1.19 -10.92 -15.90
CA LYS A 50 -2.35 -10.29 -16.58
C LYS A 50 -3.30 -9.57 -15.58
N ALA A 51 -2.81 -9.24 -14.39
CA ALA A 51 -3.58 -8.54 -13.38
C ALA A 51 -3.76 -7.08 -13.79
N ASN A 52 -4.97 -6.56 -13.61
CA ASN A 52 -5.23 -5.15 -13.84
C ASN A 52 -4.34 -4.31 -12.92
N LYS A 53 -3.69 -3.29 -13.51
CA LYS A 53 -3.01 -2.25 -12.75
C LYS A 53 -3.98 -1.69 -11.73
N ILE A 54 -3.55 -1.63 -10.47
CA ILE A 54 -4.28 -1.02 -9.37
C ILE A 54 -3.49 0.20 -8.90
N GLU A 55 -4.19 1.29 -8.61
CA GLU A 55 -3.60 2.53 -8.15
C GLU A 55 -4.55 3.23 -7.18
N SER A 56 -3.99 4.04 -6.29
CA SER A 56 -4.76 5.00 -5.51
C SER A 56 -4.32 6.41 -5.89
N ARG A 57 -5.28 7.27 -6.24
CA ARG A 57 -5.02 8.68 -6.60
C ARG A 57 -5.91 9.59 -5.79
N GLY A 58 -5.32 10.65 -5.26
CA GLY A 58 -5.98 11.41 -4.21
C GLY A 58 -5.31 12.74 -3.86
N THR A 59 -5.96 13.45 -2.96
CA THR A 59 -5.47 14.72 -2.40
C THR A 59 -4.77 14.46 -1.07
N ARG A 60 -3.66 15.18 -0.84
CA ARG A 60 -2.92 15.22 0.43
C ARG A 60 -3.32 16.47 1.21
N TYR A 61 -3.74 16.29 2.44
CA TYR A 61 -4.09 17.33 3.40
C TYR A 61 -3.10 17.32 4.56
N GLN A 62 -2.89 18.48 5.16
CA GLN A 62 -2.12 18.62 6.39
C GLN A 62 -3.00 19.26 7.45
N TYR A 63 -3.04 18.65 8.63
CA TYR A 63 -3.74 19.17 9.79
C TYR A 63 -2.81 19.07 11.00
N CYS A 64 -2.28 20.21 11.45
CA CYS A 64 -1.24 20.28 12.46
C CYS A 64 -0.07 19.33 12.11
N ASP A 65 0.20 18.36 12.98
CA ASP A 65 1.26 17.36 12.88
C ASP A 65 0.88 16.12 12.06
N PHE A 66 -0.34 16.09 11.51
CA PHE A 66 -0.86 14.98 10.73
C PHE A 66 -0.89 15.28 9.23
N LEU A 67 -0.53 14.28 8.44
CA LEU A 67 -0.82 14.23 7.02
C LEU A 67 -1.92 13.22 6.76
N VAL A 68 -2.90 13.60 5.95
CA VAL A 68 -4.02 12.74 5.56
C VAL A 68 -4.09 12.71 4.04
N LYS A 69 -3.99 11.53 3.43
CA LYS A 69 -4.22 11.35 2.00
C LYS A 69 -5.50 10.56 1.76
N LEU A 70 -6.41 11.15 0.99
CA LEU A 70 -7.66 10.52 0.58
C LEU A 70 -7.60 10.21 -0.90
N GLY A 71 -7.62 8.92 -1.25
CA GLY A 71 -7.47 8.46 -2.62
C GLY A 71 -8.60 7.56 -3.09
N THR A 72 -8.98 7.68 -4.36
CA THR A 72 -9.83 6.68 -5.01
C THR A 72 -8.96 5.55 -5.50
N VAL A 73 -9.28 4.32 -5.08
CA VAL A 73 -8.60 3.12 -5.56
C VAL A 73 -9.27 2.66 -6.85
N THR A 74 -8.51 2.59 -7.94
CA THR A 74 -8.97 2.12 -9.24
C THR A 74 -8.19 0.88 -9.66
N MET A 75 -8.87 -0.03 -10.37
CA MET A 75 -8.25 -1.20 -10.98
C MET A 75 -8.65 -1.26 -12.45
N GLY A 76 -7.69 -0.96 -13.33
CA GLY A 76 -7.98 -0.57 -14.71
C GLY A 76 -8.91 0.65 -14.72
N PRO A 77 -9.99 0.65 -15.52
CA PRO A 77 -10.93 1.77 -15.57
C PRO A 77 -11.95 1.79 -14.42
N SER A 78 -11.99 0.77 -13.56
CA SER A 78 -13.05 0.62 -12.54
C SER A 78 -12.62 1.14 -11.19
N ALA A 79 -13.40 2.05 -10.59
CA ALA A 79 -13.28 2.42 -9.18
C ALA A 79 -13.66 1.23 -8.28
N ARG A 80 -12.89 1.04 -7.20
CA ARG A 80 -13.04 -0.10 -6.26
C ARG A 80 -13.24 0.33 -4.80
N GLY A 81 -12.96 1.59 -4.48
CA GLY A 81 -13.18 2.13 -3.13
C GLY A 81 -12.34 3.37 -2.87
N ILE A 82 -12.22 3.70 -1.59
CA ILE A 82 -11.45 4.83 -1.08
C ILE A 82 -10.33 4.28 -0.18
N SER A 83 -9.12 4.82 -0.33
CA SER A 83 -8.03 4.63 0.63
C SER A 83 -7.87 5.89 1.48
N VAL A 84 -7.61 5.67 2.77
CA VAL A 84 -7.24 6.71 3.72
C VAL A 84 -5.85 6.36 4.24
N GLU A 85 -4.90 7.25 4.05
CA GLU A 85 -3.54 7.15 4.61
C GLU A 85 -3.38 8.29 5.61
N VAL A 86 -2.91 7.96 6.82
CA VAL A 86 -2.66 8.92 7.88
C VAL A 86 -1.24 8.73 8.39
N GLU A 87 -0.51 9.83 8.50
CA GLU A 87 0.85 9.87 9.02
C GLU A 87 0.93 10.93 10.14
N TYR A 88 1.57 10.58 11.26
CA TYR A 88 1.90 11.51 12.33
C TYR A 88 3.39 11.83 12.24
N CYS A 89 3.71 13.01 11.74
CA CYS A 89 5.09 13.38 11.36
C CYS A 89 6.10 13.46 12.54
N PRO A 90 5.72 13.85 13.78
CA PRO A 90 6.69 14.01 14.86
C PRO A 90 7.30 12.72 15.42
N CYS A 91 6.74 11.54 15.13
CA CYS A 91 7.23 10.28 15.67
C CYS A 91 7.44 9.23 14.57
N VAL A 92 8.68 8.78 14.43
CA VAL A 92 9.07 7.74 13.46
C VAL A 92 8.95 6.33 14.03
N ILE A 93 8.64 6.16 15.31
CA ILE A 93 8.40 4.85 15.92
C ILE A 93 6.90 4.61 15.96
N ALA A 94 6.38 3.84 15.00
CA ALA A 94 4.94 3.71 14.79
C ALA A 94 4.17 3.22 16.04
N ASN A 95 4.79 2.34 16.85
CA ASN A 95 4.15 1.83 18.06
C ASN A 95 4.00 2.89 19.16
N ASP A 96 4.94 3.83 19.25
CA ASP A 96 4.91 4.89 20.26
C ASP A 96 3.76 5.88 20.01
N CYS A 97 3.40 6.08 18.74
CA CYS A 97 2.35 7.02 18.33
C CYS A 97 1.03 6.36 17.88
N TRP A 98 0.93 5.02 17.90
CA TRP A 98 -0.23 4.30 17.36
C TRP A 98 -1.56 4.69 17.99
N ASN A 99 -1.61 4.80 19.33
CA ASN A 99 -2.84 5.16 20.03
C ASN A 99 -3.31 6.58 19.66
N LEU A 100 -2.38 7.52 19.47
CA LEU A 100 -2.68 8.88 19.03
C LEU A 100 -3.20 8.90 17.58
N LEU A 101 -2.58 8.14 16.69
CA LEU A 101 -3.06 7.94 15.31
C LEU A 101 -4.48 7.38 15.28
N MET A 102 -4.77 6.40 16.14
CA MET A 102 -6.09 5.79 16.25
C MET A 102 -7.15 6.76 16.74
N GLU A 103 -6.88 7.53 17.80
CA GLU A 103 -7.79 8.56 18.29
C GLU A 103 -8.10 9.61 17.21
N PHE A 104 -7.06 10.07 16.51
CA PHE A 104 -7.23 11.00 15.40
C PHE A 104 -8.08 10.40 14.27
N MET A 105 -7.81 9.17 13.84
CA MET A 105 -8.61 8.49 12.81
C MET A 105 -10.06 8.26 13.24
N GLN A 106 -10.31 7.92 14.51
CA GLN A 106 -11.65 7.69 15.04
C GLN A 106 -12.53 8.95 14.95
N SER A 107 -11.94 10.14 15.07
CA SER A 107 -12.66 11.41 14.98
C SER A 107 -13.41 11.63 13.66
N PHE A 108 -12.93 11.04 12.55
CA PHE A 108 -13.53 11.20 11.22
C PHE A 108 -13.92 9.89 10.52
N MET A 109 -13.37 8.74 10.95
CA MET A 109 -13.70 7.42 10.41
C MET A 109 -14.71 6.64 11.27
N GLY A 110 -14.96 7.08 12.51
CA GLY A 110 -15.84 6.38 13.46
C GLY A 110 -15.40 4.93 13.67
N SER A 111 -16.32 3.98 13.45
CA SER A 111 -16.08 2.55 13.64
C SER A 111 -15.26 1.88 12.52
N HIS A 112 -14.84 2.63 11.49
CA HIS A 112 -14.09 2.09 10.34
C HIS A 112 -12.57 2.20 10.49
N THR A 113 -12.06 2.61 11.65
CA THR A 113 -10.60 2.66 11.88
C THR A 113 -9.95 1.28 11.79
N PRO A 114 -8.76 1.16 11.18
CA PRO A 114 -8.08 -0.12 11.04
C PRO A 114 -7.53 -0.64 12.38
N GLY A 115 -7.25 -1.94 12.45
CA GLY A 115 -6.39 -2.49 13.49
C GLY A 115 -4.91 -2.20 13.22
N ILE A 116 -4.03 -2.61 14.14
CA ILE A 116 -2.58 -2.42 13.97
C ILE A 116 -2.08 -3.09 12.68
N PRO A 117 -1.36 -2.37 11.79
CA PRO A 117 -0.79 -2.96 10.59
C PRO A 117 0.15 -4.12 10.90
N SER A 118 0.05 -5.18 10.10
CA SER A 118 0.88 -6.39 10.18
C SER A 118 2.38 -6.08 10.16
N VAL A 119 2.79 -5.09 9.37
CA VAL A 119 4.18 -4.67 9.19
C VAL A 119 4.81 -4.17 10.50
N PHE A 120 4.01 -3.67 11.44
CA PHE A 120 4.50 -3.21 12.75
C PHE A 120 4.70 -4.37 13.75
N GLY A 121 4.01 -5.50 13.57
CA GLY A 121 4.11 -6.64 14.49
C GLY A 121 5.50 -7.31 14.53
N SER A 122 6.30 -7.14 13.48
CA SER A 122 7.69 -7.66 13.41
C SER A 122 8.76 -6.64 13.82
N LYS A 123 8.36 -5.41 14.15
CA LYS A 123 9.22 -4.24 14.24
C LYS A 123 8.80 -3.35 15.42
N HIS A 124 8.90 -3.86 16.65
CA HIS A 124 8.43 -3.14 17.82
C HIS A 124 9.10 -1.77 18.01
N ASP A 125 10.43 -1.72 17.88
CA ASP A 125 11.23 -0.51 18.13
C ASP A 125 11.94 0.03 16.88
N SER A 126 11.51 -0.39 15.68
CA SER A 126 12.16 0.07 14.44
C SER A 126 11.55 1.36 13.93
N ALA A 127 12.40 2.22 13.38
CA ALA A 127 11.94 3.38 12.62
C ALA A 127 11.07 2.95 11.43
N TYR A 128 9.91 3.58 11.34
CA TYR A 128 9.03 3.53 10.19
C TYR A 128 9.76 4.08 8.95
N SER A 129 9.51 3.43 7.82
CA SER A 129 10.09 3.77 6.54
C SER A 129 9.02 3.79 5.44
N PRO A 130 9.28 4.45 4.30
CA PRO A 130 8.36 4.46 3.17
C PRO A 130 8.01 3.05 2.66
N GLY A 131 8.92 2.10 2.81
CA GLY A 131 8.68 0.70 2.48
C GLY A 131 7.55 0.08 3.30
N ASP A 132 7.37 0.49 4.55
CA ASP A 132 6.28 0.01 5.41
C ASP A 132 4.92 0.48 4.90
N THR A 133 4.81 1.71 4.36
CA THR A 133 3.59 2.16 3.67
C THR A 133 3.34 1.37 2.39
N MET A 134 4.39 1.05 1.62
CA MET A 134 4.22 0.26 0.40
C MET A 134 3.73 -1.16 0.70
N VAL A 135 4.19 -1.78 1.80
CA VAL A 135 3.65 -3.05 2.30
C VAL A 135 2.16 -2.91 2.62
N GLN A 136 1.75 -1.86 3.34
CA GLN A 136 0.33 -1.62 3.67
C GLN A 136 -0.54 -1.43 2.40
N TYR A 137 -0.07 -0.69 1.40
CA TYR A 137 -0.78 -0.57 0.11
C TYR A 137 -0.84 -1.89 -0.64
N MET A 138 0.24 -2.67 -0.66
CA MET A 138 0.24 -4.01 -1.27
C MET A 138 -0.83 -4.90 -0.64
N GLU A 139 -0.95 -4.90 0.69
CA GLU A 139 -1.99 -5.65 1.39
C GLU A 139 -3.40 -5.15 1.06
N LEU A 140 -3.62 -3.84 1.07
CA LEU A 140 -4.89 -3.22 0.67
C LEU A 140 -5.29 -3.64 -0.75
N PHE A 141 -4.36 -3.52 -1.70
CA PHE A 141 -4.57 -3.87 -3.10
C PHE A 141 -4.83 -5.36 -3.29
N ASN A 142 -4.15 -6.22 -2.53
CA ASN A 142 -4.40 -7.66 -2.56
C ASN A 142 -5.78 -8.02 -2.00
N LYS A 143 -6.25 -7.33 -0.95
CA LYS A 143 -7.64 -7.49 -0.47
C LYS A 143 -8.65 -7.12 -1.56
N ILE A 144 -8.45 -6.02 -2.26
CA ILE A 144 -9.33 -5.58 -3.36
C ILE A 144 -9.34 -6.58 -4.53
N ARG A 145 -8.16 -7.11 -4.92
CA ARG A 145 -8.07 -8.15 -5.96
C ARG A 145 -8.84 -9.41 -5.58
N LYS A 146 -8.78 -9.84 -4.31
CA LYS A 146 -9.52 -11.00 -3.81
C LYS A 146 -11.02 -10.76 -3.81
N GLN A 147 -11.47 -9.56 -3.47
CA GLN A 147 -12.90 -9.19 -3.52
C GLN A 147 -13.48 -9.27 -4.95
N GLN A 148 -12.68 -8.99 -5.99
CA GLN A 148 -13.13 -9.12 -7.39
C GLN A 148 -13.44 -10.57 -7.81
N GLN A 149 -12.79 -11.57 -7.20
CA GLN A 149 -12.98 -12.97 -7.57
C GLN A 149 -14.28 -13.57 -7.02
N VAL A 150 -14.93 -12.89 -6.08
CA VAL A 150 -16.29 -13.25 -5.65
C VAL A 150 -17.25 -12.62 -6.66
N PRO A 151 -18.04 -13.41 -7.41
CA PRO A 151 -19.08 -12.84 -8.23
C PRO A 151 -20.00 -12.05 -7.30
N VAL A 152 -20.27 -10.79 -7.63
CA VAL A 152 -21.38 -10.06 -7.00
C VAL A 152 -22.65 -10.78 -7.43
N ALA A 153 -23.01 -11.82 -6.69
CA ALA A 153 -24.26 -12.51 -6.84
C ALA A 153 -25.36 -11.55 -6.38
N GLY A 154 -26.06 -10.97 -7.36
CA GLY A 154 -27.35 -10.32 -7.16
C GLY A 154 -27.29 -8.96 -6.47
N ILE A 155 -27.31 -7.91 -7.28
CA ILE A 155 -28.17 -6.77 -6.96
C ILE A 155 -29.19 -6.70 -8.10
N ARG A 156 -30.42 -7.10 -7.80
CA ARG A 156 -31.63 -6.78 -8.58
C ARG A 156 -32.20 -5.48 -8.04
#